data_AF-A0A142B8A3-F1
#
_entry.id   AF-A0A142B8A3-F1
#
_cell.length_a   1.000
_cell.length_b   1.000
_cell.length_c   1.000
_cell.angle_alpha   90.00
_cell.angle_beta   90.00
_cell.angle_gamma   90.00
#
_symmetry.space_group_name_H-M   'P 1'
#
loop_
_entity.id
_entity.type
_entity.pdbx_description
1 polymer ?
#
loop_
_entity_poly.entity_id
_entity_poly.type
_entity_poly.pdbx_seq_one_letter_code
_entity_poly.pdbx_strand_id
1 'polypeptide(L)'
;MLAELLNTEVTLLDAHSFAWILSSQMEKEGKLGDLVEVQENLATERESKVKTRVGQEKFRSDLQDYWSVCAVTGCSKLLTASHIKPWAKSSPSERLDPFNGLLLSPALDQCFDAGYISFDNDGEIMISPQLGDQSREAMGIDASMKLATFDNRHKEYLDYHRKHVFK
;
A
#
# COMPACT_ATOMS: atom_id res chain seq x y z
N MET A 1 34.43 -41.45 -7.20
CA MET A 1 33.90 -41.86 -5.88
C MET A 1 33.82 -40.69 -4.88
N LEU A 2 33.55 -39.46 -5.36
CA LEU A 2 33.14 -38.30 -4.55
C LEU A 2 31.77 -37.76 -5.01
N ALA A 3 31.24 -38.29 -6.12
CA ALA A 3 29.89 -38.01 -6.63
C ALA A 3 28.82 -38.92 -5.99
N GLU A 4 29.20 -39.92 -5.18
CA GLU A 4 28.27 -40.78 -4.44
C GLU A 4 28.02 -40.31 -3.00
N LEU A 5 28.76 -39.29 -2.53
CA LEU A 5 28.61 -38.70 -1.18
C LEU A 5 27.59 -37.55 -1.13
N LEU A 6 27.00 -37.16 -2.25
CA LEU A 6 26.05 -36.05 -2.36
C LEU A 6 24.75 -36.43 -3.09
N ASN A 7 24.50 -37.73 -3.27
CA ASN A 7 23.36 -38.20 -4.04
C ASN A 7 22.44 -39.09 -3.21
N THR A 8 21.85 -38.51 -2.16
CA THR A 8 20.60 -39.02 -1.60
C THR A 8 19.73 -37.83 -1.24
N GLU A 9 18.55 -37.84 -1.84
CA GLU A 9 17.46 -36.90 -1.69
C GLU A 9 17.30 -36.47 -0.23
N VAL A 10 17.26 -35.16 0.02
CA VAL A 10 16.70 -34.63 1.27
C VAL A 10 15.22 -34.96 1.24
N THR A 11 14.88 -36.19 1.64
CA THR A 11 13.50 -36.62 1.78
C THR A 11 12.88 -35.85 2.95
N LEU A 12 11.58 -35.59 2.88
CA LEU A 12 10.80 -34.88 3.92
C LEU A 12 10.95 -35.44 5.35
N LEU A 13 11.62 -36.58 5.52
CA LEU A 13 11.96 -37.21 6.78
C LEU A 13 13.13 -36.49 7.51
N ASP A 14 14.04 -35.84 6.79
CA ASP A 14 15.20 -35.18 7.39
C ASP A 14 14.83 -33.87 8.10
N ALA A 15 13.92 -33.07 7.55
CA ALA A 15 13.52 -31.80 8.15
C ALA A 15 12.90 -31.97 9.55
N HIS A 16 12.19 -33.08 9.77
CA HIS A 16 11.58 -33.38 11.08
C HIS A 16 12.64 -33.81 12.10
N SER A 17 13.61 -34.64 11.68
CA SER A 17 14.75 -35.00 12.52
C SER A 17 15.63 -33.78 12.84
N PHE A 18 15.88 -32.90 11.87
CA PHE A 18 16.58 -31.64 12.11
C PHE A 18 15.80 -30.71 13.04
N ALA A 19 14.49 -30.56 12.84
CA ALA A 19 13.65 -29.76 13.73
C ALA A 19 13.66 -30.33 15.15
N TRP A 20 13.58 -31.65 15.32
CA TRP A 20 13.60 -32.29 16.64
C TRP A 20 14.97 -32.16 17.33
N ILE A 21 16.07 -32.35 16.59
CA ILE A 21 17.44 -32.15 17.10
C ILE A 21 17.65 -30.69 17.53
N LEU A 22 17.21 -29.74 16.69
CA LEU A 22 17.31 -28.31 16.97
C LEU A 22 16.46 -27.93 18.18
N SER A 23 15.20 -28.39 18.26
CA SER A 23 14.32 -28.20 19.41
C SER A 23 14.93 -28.77 20.69
N SER A 24 15.51 -29.98 20.64
CA SER A 24 16.16 -30.60 21.81
C SER A 24 17.42 -29.85 22.26
N GLN A 25 18.21 -29.30 21.33
CA GLN A 25 19.36 -28.43 21.65
C GLN A 25 18.91 -27.10 22.25
N MET A 26 17.85 -26.50 21.71
CA MET A 26 17.32 -25.23 22.19
C MET A 26 16.62 -25.37 23.55
N GLU A 27 15.97 -26.50 23.83
CA GLU A 27 15.45 -26.86 25.15
C GLU A 27 16.58 -26.96 26.18
N LYS A 28 17.70 -27.59 25.82
CA LYS A 28 18.90 -27.66 26.68
C LYS A 28 19.52 -26.28 26.94
N GLU A 29 19.41 -25.35 26.00
CA GLU A 29 19.87 -23.96 26.15
C GLU A 29 18.83 -23.04 26.81
N GLY A 30 17.62 -23.53 27.14
CA GLY A 30 16.56 -22.74 27.75
C GLY A 30 15.88 -21.72 26.80
N LYS A 31 16.07 -21.85 25.49
CA LYS A 31 15.59 -20.89 24.46
C LYS A 31 14.26 -21.29 23.80
N LEU A 32 13.56 -22.28 24.36
CA LEU A 32 12.29 -22.74 23.79
C LEU A 32 11.19 -21.66 23.88
N GLY A 33 11.22 -20.83 24.93
CA GLY A 33 10.30 -19.69 25.08
C GLY A 33 10.40 -18.68 23.94
N ASP A 34 11.63 -18.38 23.50
CA ASP A 34 11.90 -17.45 22.39
C ASP A 34 11.28 -17.94 21.06
N LEU A 35 11.24 -19.26 20.82
CA LEU A 35 10.62 -19.81 19.61
C LEU A 35 9.10 -19.71 19.61
N VAL A 36 8.47 -19.91 20.76
CA VAL A 36 7.02 -19.77 20.92
C VAL A 36 6.63 -18.31 20.66
N GLU A 37 7.36 -17.37 21.26
CA GLU A 37 7.17 -15.94 21.04
C GLU A 37 7.38 -15.55 19.57
N VAL A 38 8.42 -16.07 18.91
CA VAL A 38 8.66 -15.85 17.47
C VAL A 38 7.52 -16.42 16.62
N GLN A 39 7.00 -17.60 16.92
CA GLN A 39 5.88 -18.19 16.17
C GLN A 39 4.58 -17.40 16.36
N GLU A 40 4.27 -16.97 17.58
CA GLU A 40 3.11 -16.14 17.89
C GLU A 40 3.18 -14.77 17.19
N ASN A 41 4.36 -14.15 17.19
CA ASN A 41 4.62 -12.91 16.47
C ASN A 41 4.44 -13.10 14.96
N LEU A 42 4.99 -14.17 14.38
CA LEU A 42 4.82 -14.49 12.95
C LEU A 42 3.36 -14.77 12.59
N ALA A 43 2.60 -15.46 13.45
CA ALA A 43 1.17 -15.68 13.24
C ALA A 43 0.39 -14.36 13.26
N THR A 44 0.66 -13.50 14.24
CA THR A 44 0.05 -12.17 14.37
C THR A 44 0.40 -11.26 13.18
N GLU A 45 1.65 -11.28 12.73
CA GLU A 45 2.08 -10.58 11.51
C GLU A 45 1.36 -11.10 10.26
N ARG A 46 1.23 -12.42 10.11
CA ARG A 46 0.49 -13.00 8.98
C ARG A 46 -0.96 -12.56 8.99
N GLU A 47 -1.63 -12.61 10.13
CA GLU A 47 -3.01 -12.14 10.25
C GLU A 47 -3.15 -10.65 9.93
N SER A 48 -2.25 -9.81 10.42
CA SER A 48 -2.28 -8.36 10.14
C SER A 48 -2.04 -8.06 8.65
N LYS A 49 -1.13 -8.79 7.99
CA LYS A 49 -0.88 -8.68 6.54
C LYS A 49 -2.12 -9.10 5.74
N VAL A 50 -2.77 -10.19 6.13
CA VAL A 50 -4.02 -10.66 5.50
C VAL A 50 -5.13 -9.62 5.68
N LYS A 51 -5.35 -9.12 6.91
CA LYS A 51 -6.36 -8.09 7.20
C LYS A 51 -6.11 -6.81 6.40
N THR A 52 -4.86 -6.37 6.30
CA THR A 52 -4.47 -5.19 5.51
C THR A 52 -4.79 -5.40 4.03
N ARG A 53 -4.44 -6.56 3.48
CA ARG A 53 -4.71 -6.90 2.08
C ARG A 53 -6.22 -6.90 1.79
N VAL A 54 -7.02 -7.56 2.61
CA VAL A 54 -8.49 -7.60 2.45
C VAL A 54 -9.08 -6.19 2.54
N GLY A 55 -8.59 -5.37 3.48
CA GLY A 55 -9.01 -3.97 3.60
C GLY A 55 -8.68 -3.14 2.36
N GLN A 56 -7.49 -3.30 1.79
CA GLN A 56 -7.09 -2.61 0.55
C GLN A 56 -7.88 -3.07 -0.67
N GLU A 57 -8.16 -4.37 -0.78
CA GLU A 57 -9.01 -4.92 -1.85
C GLU A 57 -10.44 -4.36 -1.77
N LYS A 58 -11.02 -4.30 -0.56
CA LYS A 58 -12.32 -3.67 -0.34
C LYS A 58 -12.30 -2.18 -0.70
N PHE A 59 -11.35 -1.42 -0.17
CA PHE A 59 -11.23 0.01 -0.45
C PHE A 59 -11.11 0.27 -1.95
N ARG A 60 -10.30 -0.53 -2.66
CA ARG A 60 -10.17 -0.45 -4.10
C ARG A 60 -11.50 -0.71 -4.83
N SER A 61 -12.26 -1.71 -4.40
CA SER A 61 -13.59 -1.99 -4.97
C SER A 61 -14.54 -0.81 -4.75
N ASP A 62 -14.59 -0.28 -3.54
CA ASP A 62 -15.47 0.84 -3.19
C ASP A 62 -15.11 2.10 -4.01
N LEU A 63 -13.81 2.34 -4.29
CA LEU A 63 -13.38 3.41 -5.19
C LEU A 63 -13.73 3.16 -6.66
N GLN A 64 -13.70 1.91 -7.12
CA GLN A 64 -14.14 1.57 -8.48
C GLN A 64 -15.64 1.85 -8.64
N ASP A 65 -16.44 1.52 -7.63
CA ASP A 65 -17.88 1.79 -7.66
C ASP A 65 -18.18 3.30 -7.65
N TYR A 66 -17.42 4.07 -6.86
CA TYR A 66 -17.61 5.53 -6.76
C TYR A 66 -17.10 6.29 -7.98
N TRP A 67 -15.85 6.04 -8.43
CA TRP A 67 -15.22 6.81 -9.50
C TRP A 67 -15.43 6.21 -10.90
N SER A 68 -15.53 4.88 -11.02
CA SER A 68 -15.55 4.08 -12.27
C SER A 68 -14.32 4.18 -13.17
N VAL A 69 -13.75 5.38 -13.33
CA VAL A 69 -12.59 5.73 -14.14
C VAL A 69 -11.63 6.60 -13.34
N CYS A 70 -10.48 6.96 -13.90
CA CYS A 70 -9.59 7.92 -13.29
C CYS A 70 -10.35 9.22 -12.97
N ALA A 71 -10.27 9.64 -11.70
CA ALA A 71 -10.94 10.80 -11.16
C ALA A 71 -10.58 12.11 -11.86
N VAL A 72 -9.48 12.15 -12.63
CA VAL A 72 -9.00 13.34 -13.33
C VAL A 72 -9.06 13.17 -14.85
N THR A 73 -8.46 12.10 -15.39
CA THR A 73 -8.28 11.94 -16.84
C THR A 73 -9.41 11.16 -17.52
N GLY A 74 -10.29 10.51 -16.76
CA GLY A 74 -11.31 9.62 -17.31
C GLY A 74 -10.79 8.30 -17.88
N CYS A 75 -9.49 8.00 -17.75
CA CYS A 75 -8.93 6.72 -18.18
C CYS A 75 -9.59 5.55 -17.42
N SER A 76 -9.99 4.48 -18.10
CA SER A 76 -10.62 3.30 -17.48
C SER A 76 -9.65 2.14 -17.21
N LYS A 77 -8.37 2.30 -17.57
CA LYS A 77 -7.34 1.26 -17.50
C LYS A 77 -6.16 1.72 -16.64
N LEU A 78 -5.46 0.74 -16.07
CA LEU A 78 -4.27 0.96 -15.24
C LEU A 78 -4.53 1.94 -14.09
N LEU A 79 -5.54 1.66 -13.27
CA LEU A 79 -5.95 2.54 -12.19
C LEU A 79 -5.34 2.12 -10.85
N THR A 80 -4.85 3.09 -10.09
CA THR A 80 -4.40 2.92 -8.70
C THR A 80 -5.42 3.52 -7.75
N ALA A 81 -5.66 2.83 -6.63
CA ALA A 81 -6.49 3.33 -5.54
C ALA A 81 -5.56 4.09 -4.57
N SER A 82 -5.47 5.41 -4.73
CA SER A 82 -4.61 6.28 -3.91
C SER A 82 -5.39 6.77 -2.69
N HIS A 83 -4.76 6.76 -1.52
CA HIS A 83 -5.31 7.38 -0.31
C HIS A 83 -4.98 8.87 -0.28
N ILE A 84 -5.98 9.72 -0.03
CA ILE A 84 -5.77 11.16 0.13
C ILE A 84 -4.98 11.45 1.41
N LYS A 85 -5.46 10.97 2.56
CA LYS A 85 -4.71 10.93 3.81
C LYS A 85 -3.96 9.59 3.88
N PRO A 86 -2.61 9.60 3.90
CA PRO A 86 -1.82 8.38 3.80
C PRO A 86 -2.25 7.29 4.79
N TRP A 87 -2.27 6.04 4.36
CA TRP A 87 -2.70 4.88 5.17
C TRP A 87 -2.09 4.85 6.57
N ALA A 88 -0.78 5.13 6.67
CA ALA A 88 -0.03 5.13 7.92
C ALA A 88 -0.49 6.22 8.92
N LYS A 89 -1.15 7.28 8.43
CA LYS A 89 -1.69 8.38 9.22
C LYS A 89 -3.20 8.31 9.40
N SER A 90 -3.86 7.38 8.70
CA SER A 90 -5.29 7.16 8.75
C SER A 90 -5.66 6.16 9.86
N SER A 91 -6.76 6.45 10.55
CA SER A 91 -7.45 5.56 11.49
C SER A 91 -8.08 4.36 10.75
N PRO A 92 -8.49 3.30 11.47
CA PRO A 92 -9.10 2.13 10.83
C PRO A 92 -10.34 2.46 9.98
N SER A 93 -11.17 3.43 10.38
CA SER A 93 -12.34 3.85 9.59
C SER A 93 -11.92 4.65 8.36
N GLU A 94 -10.99 5.59 8.51
CA GLU A 94 -10.49 6.41 7.38
C GLU A 94 -9.80 5.57 6.30
N ARG A 95 -9.17 4.44 6.68
CA ARG A 95 -8.51 3.52 5.73
C ARG A 95 -9.48 2.82 4.77
N LEU A 96 -10.73 2.68 5.19
CA LEU A 96 -11.80 2.01 4.43
C LEU A 96 -12.83 3.00 3.90
N ASP A 97 -12.67 4.29 4.18
CA ASP A 97 -13.59 5.33 3.72
C ASP A 97 -13.30 5.67 2.24
N PRO A 98 -14.23 5.45 1.31
CA PRO A 98 -14.03 5.80 -0.10
C PRO A 98 -13.81 7.31 -0.32
N PHE A 99 -14.25 8.18 0.60
CA PHE A 99 -13.97 9.62 0.50
C PHE A 99 -12.52 9.97 0.89
N ASN A 100 -11.78 9.04 1.48
CA ASN A 100 -10.34 9.15 1.67
C ASN A 100 -9.55 8.60 0.47
N GLY A 101 -10.19 8.44 -0.70
CA GLY A 101 -9.54 7.83 -1.85
C GLY A 101 -9.85 8.48 -3.18
N LEU A 102 -8.84 8.47 -4.05
CA LEU A 102 -8.94 8.86 -5.44
C LEU A 102 -8.54 7.67 -6.31
N LEU A 103 -9.32 7.42 -7.37
CA LEU A 103 -8.93 6.46 -8.40
C LEU A 103 -8.09 7.20 -9.45
N LEU A 104 -6.79 6.93 -9.52
CA LEU A 104 -5.85 7.72 -10.34
C LEU A 104 -5.13 6.87 -11.37
N SER A 105 -4.71 7.49 -12.48
CA SER A 105 -3.73 6.88 -13.38
C SER A 105 -2.35 6.81 -12.69
N PRO A 106 -1.42 5.92 -13.10
CA PRO A 106 -0.20 5.65 -12.34
C PRO A 106 0.73 6.87 -12.24
N ALA A 107 0.74 7.75 -13.25
CA ALA A 107 1.53 8.97 -13.22
C ALA A 107 0.97 9.98 -12.20
N LEU A 108 -0.36 10.18 -12.21
CA LEU A 108 -1.03 11.06 -11.25
C LEU A 108 -0.93 10.53 -9.82
N ASP A 109 -1.13 9.24 -9.62
CA ASP A 109 -0.97 8.54 -8.35
C ASP A 109 0.41 8.79 -7.74
N GLN A 110 1.48 8.52 -8.51
CA GLN A 110 2.85 8.76 -8.04
C GLN A 110 3.14 10.23 -7.75
N CYS A 111 2.64 11.16 -8.57
CA CYS A 111 2.82 12.59 -8.33
C CYS A 111 2.06 13.05 -7.07
N PHE A 112 0.86 12.52 -6.85
CA PHE A 112 0.02 12.86 -5.72
C PHE A 112 0.65 12.33 -4.41
N ASP A 113 0.97 11.03 -4.37
CA ASP A 113 1.62 10.39 -3.21
C ASP A 113 2.98 11.02 -2.87
N ALA A 114 3.73 11.47 -3.88
CA ALA A 114 5.00 12.17 -3.69
C ALA A 114 4.84 13.65 -3.29
N GLY A 115 3.63 14.19 -3.25
CA GLY A 115 3.32 15.57 -2.88
C GLY A 115 3.57 16.61 -3.98
N TYR A 116 3.78 16.18 -5.23
CA TYR A 116 3.98 17.09 -6.35
C TYR A 116 2.67 17.66 -6.92
N ILE A 117 1.56 16.99 -6.68
CA ILE A 117 0.22 17.51 -6.97
C ILE A 117 -0.69 17.33 -5.77
N SER A 118 -1.73 18.16 -5.68
CA SER A 118 -2.85 18.03 -4.75
C SER A 118 -4.11 18.58 -5.44
N PHE A 119 -5.23 18.65 -4.72
CA PHE A 119 -6.44 19.36 -5.19
C PHE A 119 -6.91 20.37 -4.15
N ASP A 120 -7.46 21.49 -4.60
CA ASP A 120 -8.00 22.53 -3.74
C ASP A 120 -9.41 22.20 -3.22
N ASN A 121 -10.11 23.18 -2.65
CA ASN A 121 -11.45 23.00 -2.10
C ASN A 121 -12.58 23.04 -3.14
N ASP A 122 -12.24 23.25 -4.41
CA ASP A 122 -13.15 23.21 -5.56
C ASP A 122 -12.81 22.02 -6.49
N GLY A 123 -11.78 21.24 -6.13
CA GLY A 123 -11.33 20.05 -6.86
C GLY A 123 -10.37 20.35 -8.00
N GLU A 124 -9.93 21.60 -8.14
CA GLU A 124 -8.95 22.03 -9.15
C GLU A 124 -7.55 21.55 -8.73
N ILE A 125 -6.73 21.16 -9.69
CA ILE A 125 -5.38 20.64 -9.41
C ILE A 125 -4.48 21.75 -8.88
N MET A 126 -3.72 21.42 -7.84
CA MET A 126 -2.62 22.22 -7.34
C MET A 126 -1.32 21.53 -7.74
N ILE A 127 -0.41 22.25 -8.38
CA ILE A 127 0.86 21.70 -8.85
C ILE A 127 1.99 22.34 -8.04
N SER A 128 2.83 21.49 -7.45
CA SER A 128 4.01 21.93 -6.72
C SER A 128 5.01 22.59 -7.67
N PRO A 129 5.60 23.74 -7.31
CA PRO A 129 6.67 24.35 -8.09
C PRO A 129 7.92 23.45 -8.20
N GLN A 130 8.05 22.44 -7.31
CA GLN A 130 9.18 21.50 -7.31
C GLN A 130 9.11 20.44 -8.43
N LEU A 131 7.96 20.25 -9.09
CA LEU A 131 7.81 19.28 -10.18
C LEU A 131 8.61 19.70 -11.44
N GLY A 132 8.70 21.01 -11.67
CA GLY A 132 9.30 21.60 -12.87
C GLY A 132 8.44 21.41 -14.12
N ASP A 133 8.47 22.40 -15.02
CA ASP A 133 7.61 22.40 -16.22
C ASP A 133 7.87 21.22 -17.16
N GLN A 134 9.14 20.85 -17.36
CA GLN A 134 9.53 19.75 -18.24
C GLN A 134 8.97 18.41 -17.75
N SER A 135 9.10 18.10 -16.45
CA SER A 135 8.59 16.85 -15.89
C SER A 135 7.06 16.84 -15.89
N ARG A 136 6.45 17.98 -15.58
CA ARG A 136 5.00 18.18 -15.63
C ARG A 136 4.44 17.86 -17.02
N GLU A 137 5.04 18.44 -18.07
CA GLU A 137 4.64 18.21 -19.46
C GLU A 137 4.87 16.75 -19.88
N ALA A 138 6.03 16.16 -19.54
CA ALA A 138 6.35 14.77 -19.85
C ALA A 138 5.39 13.76 -19.18
N MET A 139 4.83 14.10 -18.01
CA MET A 139 3.83 13.30 -17.31
C MET A 139 2.39 13.63 -17.72
N GLY A 140 2.20 14.61 -18.62
CA GLY A 140 0.90 15.03 -19.11
C GLY A 140 0.04 15.69 -18.03
N ILE A 141 0.64 16.35 -17.05
CA ILE A 141 -0.08 17.06 -15.98
C ILE A 141 -0.33 18.50 -16.43
N ASP A 142 -1.59 18.91 -16.47
CA ASP A 142 -1.97 20.27 -16.90
C ASP A 142 -2.66 21.03 -15.77
N ALA A 143 -2.47 22.35 -15.72
CA ALA A 143 -3.06 23.20 -14.66
C ALA A 143 -4.59 23.35 -14.76
N SER A 144 -5.20 22.97 -15.90
CA SER A 144 -6.66 22.91 -16.06
C SER A 144 -7.29 21.60 -15.59
N MET A 145 -6.47 20.65 -15.11
CA MET A 145 -6.98 19.38 -14.60
C MET A 145 -7.74 19.57 -13.29
N LYS A 146 -8.78 18.76 -13.11
CA LYS A 146 -9.60 18.75 -11.90
C LYS A 146 -10.25 17.41 -11.66
N LEU A 147 -10.78 17.23 -10.45
CA LEU A 147 -11.60 16.08 -10.12
C LEU A 147 -12.93 16.13 -10.89
N ALA A 148 -13.27 15.03 -11.57
CA ALA A 148 -14.49 14.89 -12.38
C ALA A 148 -15.77 14.97 -11.54
N THR A 149 -15.69 14.62 -10.27
CA THR A 149 -16.77 14.76 -9.28
C THR A 149 -16.13 15.18 -7.96
N PHE A 150 -16.74 16.13 -7.27
CA PHE A 150 -16.20 16.65 -6.02
C PHE A 150 -17.26 16.72 -4.92
N ASP A 151 -17.19 15.76 -4.00
CA ASP A 151 -18.01 15.70 -2.80
C ASP A 151 -17.29 16.37 -1.62
N ASN A 152 -18.04 17.11 -0.80
CA ASN A 152 -17.51 17.81 0.37
C ASN A 152 -16.81 16.88 1.37
N ARG A 153 -17.14 15.59 1.40
CA ARG A 153 -16.50 14.59 2.27
C ARG A 153 -15.01 14.39 1.97
N HIS A 154 -14.55 14.70 0.75
CA HIS A 154 -13.11 14.67 0.43
C HIS A 154 -12.33 15.81 1.08
N LYS A 155 -12.99 16.91 1.48
CA LYS A 155 -12.33 18.16 1.88
C LYS A 155 -11.41 18.00 3.09
N GLU A 156 -11.83 17.26 4.10
CA GLU A 156 -11.02 17.06 5.31
C GLU A 156 -9.74 16.29 4.99
N TYR A 157 -9.83 15.25 4.17
CA TYR A 157 -8.66 14.49 3.73
C TYR A 157 -7.74 15.32 2.84
N LEU A 158 -8.30 16.08 1.88
CA LEU A 158 -7.50 16.95 1.01
C LEU A 158 -6.83 18.09 1.78
N ASP A 159 -7.49 18.61 2.81
CA ASP A 159 -6.89 19.58 3.72
C ASP A 159 -5.68 18.99 4.46
N TYR A 160 -5.79 17.74 4.93
CA TYR A 160 -4.64 17.02 5.48
C TYR A 160 -3.52 16.89 4.45
N HIS A 161 -3.85 16.42 3.23
CA HIS A 161 -2.88 16.20 2.16
C HIS A 161 -2.11 17.49 1.83
N ARG A 162 -2.83 18.61 1.65
CA ARG A 162 -2.21 19.93 1.39
C ARG A 162 -1.30 20.41 2.52
N LYS A 163 -1.63 20.09 3.78
CA LYS A 163 -0.86 20.52 4.95
C LYS A 163 0.36 19.65 5.25
N HIS A 164 0.32 18.37 4.90
CA HIS A 164 1.28 17.39 5.40
C HIS A 164 2.02 16.58 4.33
N VAL A 165 1.52 16.57 3.09
CA VAL A 165 2.10 15.77 1.99
C VAL A 165 2.54 16.67 0.84
N PHE A 166 1.72 17.64 0.45
CA PHE A 166 2.01 18.57 -0.64
C PHE A 166 3.27 19.41 -0.38
N LYS A 167 4.08 19.61 -1.43
CA LYS A 167 5.42 20.22 -1.39
C LYS A 167 5.53 21.59 -2.04
#